data_AF-A0A194QA71-F1
#
_entry.id   AF-A0A194QA71-F1
#
_cell.length_a   1.000
_cell.length_b   1.000
_cell.length_c   1.000
_cell.angle_alpha   90.00
_cell.angle_beta   90.00
_cell.angle_gamma   90.00
#
_symmetry.space_group_name_H-M   'P 1'
#
loop_
_entity.id
_entity.type
_entity.pdbx_description
1 polymer ?
#
loop_
_entity_poly.entity_id
_entity_poly.type
_entity_poly.pdbx_seq_one_letter_code
_entity_poly.pdbx_strand_id
1 'polypeptide(L)'
;MDLIEELMQEITLNNFDVGSSTWVDVTYINNPHSFYVRPTSYRSFLKSMQAHGQKLEQQDLQLSMNIVYYSKTLKNFCRGLIYHVDTAKKNCTCDIYAIDYGCVEKSVSLKNMYSPLLEQGLPPLATHCQLANCEPKNGLWKDKEIDAMKCYIGTEKAKLIVKGKTCLKLIVELFNSCPDDIATMLALTGYSTLGYNENVFSRIPNFKQEKHYYTYPKIEPGNVLHVRTQSGKDLDNFYVAKVDEYYDYINNVNNLLAYSKQAQSLRPEDMKENKAISVFVPQFLRYERGIIQKITVSEEKALVQLVD
;
A
#
# COMPACT_ATOMS: atom_id res chain seq x y z
N MET A 1 -12.41 -20.33 -17.01
CA MET A 1 -13.24 -20.00 -15.83
C MET A 1 -12.60 -20.59 -14.59
N ASP A 2 -12.23 -21.88 -14.61
CA ASP A 2 -11.60 -22.63 -13.52
C ASP A 2 -10.33 -21.99 -12.89
N LEU A 3 -9.40 -21.48 -13.70
CA LEU A 3 -8.13 -20.93 -13.20
C LEU A 3 -8.31 -19.66 -12.32
N ILE A 4 -9.33 -18.85 -12.61
CA ILE A 4 -9.60 -17.62 -11.84
C ILE A 4 -10.25 -17.98 -10.50
N GLU A 5 -11.17 -18.93 -10.50
CA GLU A 5 -11.84 -19.41 -9.28
C GLU A 5 -10.85 -20.08 -8.33
N GLU A 6 -9.97 -20.95 -8.85
CA GLU A 6 -8.88 -21.56 -8.08
C GLU A 6 -7.96 -20.50 -7.46
N LEU A 7 -7.55 -19.50 -8.26
CA LEU A 7 -6.72 -18.40 -7.78
C LEU A 7 -7.43 -17.56 -6.72
N MET A 8 -8.71 -17.23 -6.91
CA MET A 8 -9.51 -16.50 -5.93
C MET A 8 -9.65 -17.28 -4.61
N GLN A 9 -9.79 -18.61 -4.67
CA GLN A 9 -9.76 -19.47 -3.49
C GLN A 9 -8.40 -19.43 -2.80
N GLU A 10 -7.28 -19.57 -3.53
CA GLU A 10 -5.94 -19.47 -2.94
C GLU A 10 -5.66 -18.12 -2.30
N ILE A 11 -6.11 -17.03 -2.93
CA ILE A 11 -5.98 -15.68 -2.38
C ILE A 11 -6.73 -15.56 -1.05
N THR A 12 -7.93 -16.14 -0.98
CA THR A 12 -8.76 -16.12 0.23
C THR A 12 -8.13 -16.96 1.35
N LEU A 13 -7.39 -18.02 1.01
CA LEU A 13 -6.68 -18.89 1.97
C LEU A 13 -5.41 -18.24 2.53
N ASN A 14 -4.75 -17.37 1.77
CA ASN A 14 -3.53 -16.67 2.18
C ASN A 14 -3.81 -15.37 2.98
N ASN A 15 -4.70 -15.45 3.97
CA ASN A 15 -4.86 -14.38 4.94
C ASN A 15 -3.62 -14.36 5.84
N PHE A 16 -2.70 -13.43 5.58
CA PHE A 16 -1.47 -13.19 6.35
C PHE A 16 -1.77 -12.81 7.81
N ASP A 17 -2.28 -13.77 8.58
CA ASP A 17 -2.64 -13.62 9.97
C ASP A 17 -1.40 -13.67 10.84
N VAL A 18 -1.45 -12.97 11.98
CA VAL A 18 -0.31 -12.92 12.90
C VAL A 18 -0.04 -14.33 13.42
N GLY A 19 1.22 -14.74 13.36
CA GLY A 19 1.68 -16.09 13.66
C GLY A 19 1.61 -17.07 12.48
N SER A 20 0.93 -16.73 11.38
CA SER A 20 0.94 -17.57 10.18
C SER A 20 2.32 -17.61 9.53
N SER A 21 2.56 -18.68 8.77
CA SER A 21 3.77 -18.82 7.96
C SER A 21 3.46 -19.30 6.56
N THR A 22 4.09 -18.69 5.56
CA THR A 22 3.87 -18.98 4.14
C THR A 22 5.20 -18.92 3.38
N TRP A 23 5.34 -19.75 2.34
CA TRP A 23 6.47 -19.66 1.42
C TRP A 23 6.25 -18.55 0.40
N VAL A 24 7.24 -17.68 0.23
CA VAL A 24 7.16 -16.50 -0.63
C VAL A 24 8.40 -16.34 -1.51
N ASP A 25 8.20 -15.67 -2.64
CA ASP A 25 9.25 -15.02 -3.41
C ASP A 25 9.39 -13.58 -2.92
N VAL A 26 10.62 -13.13 -2.66
CA VAL A 26 10.87 -11.70 -2.45
C VAL A 26 10.99 -11.05 -3.83
N THR A 27 9.98 -10.28 -4.21
CA THR A 27 9.83 -9.78 -5.59
C THR A 27 10.55 -8.46 -5.82
N TYR A 28 10.68 -7.62 -4.78
CA TYR A 28 11.38 -6.34 -4.88
C TYR A 28 11.83 -5.83 -3.51
N ILE A 29 13.01 -5.21 -3.43
CA ILE A 29 13.58 -4.71 -2.18
C ILE A 29 13.93 -3.23 -2.38
N ASN A 30 13.24 -2.34 -1.64
CA ASN A 30 13.71 -0.96 -1.48
C ASN A 30 14.72 -0.89 -0.34
N ASN A 31 14.37 -1.46 0.81
CA ASN A 31 15.20 -1.57 2.01
C ASN A 31 14.58 -2.57 3.01
N PRO A 32 15.26 -2.91 4.13
CA PRO A 32 14.73 -3.82 5.14
C PRO A 32 13.38 -3.43 5.76
N HIS A 33 13.00 -2.16 5.73
CA HIS A 33 11.69 -1.67 6.20
C HIS A 33 10.64 -1.53 5.08
N SER A 34 11.01 -1.83 3.84
CA SER A 34 10.16 -1.68 2.66
C SER A 34 10.61 -2.62 1.54
N PHE A 35 10.02 -3.80 1.50
CA PHE A 35 10.21 -4.77 0.43
C PHE A 35 8.90 -5.49 0.15
N TYR A 36 8.84 -6.21 -0.95
CA TYR A 36 7.64 -6.86 -1.44
C TYR A 36 7.87 -8.34 -1.60
N VAL A 37 6.83 -9.09 -1.25
CA VAL A 37 6.81 -10.55 -1.34
C VAL A 37 5.57 -11.01 -2.08
N ARG A 38 5.64 -12.21 -2.64
CA ARG A 38 4.50 -12.88 -3.27
C ARG A 38 4.50 -14.35 -2.88
N PRO A 39 3.37 -14.92 -2.42
CA PRO A 39 3.26 -16.35 -2.17
C PRO A 39 3.73 -17.19 -3.36
N THR A 40 4.49 -18.25 -3.10
CA THR A 40 5.01 -19.12 -4.16
C THR A 40 3.90 -19.91 -4.86
N SER A 41 2.74 -20.08 -4.23
CA SER A 41 1.59 -20.76 -4.82
C SER A 41 1.11 -20.03 -6.09
N TYR A 42 1.31 -18.72 -6.16
CA TYR A 42 0.89 -17.94 -7.32
C TYR A 42 1.77 -18.11 -8.57
N ARG A 43 2.92 -18.79 -8.48
CA ARG A 43 3.89 -18.91 -9.59
C ARG A 43 3.28 -19.51 -10.86
N SER A 44 2.41 -20.52 -10.73
CA SER A 44 1.73 -21.19 -11.84
C SER A 44 0.79 -20.26 -12.60
N PHE A 45 0.20 -19.28 -11.91
CA PHE A 45 -0.81 -18.38 -12.47
C PHE A 45 -0.21 -17.17 -13.19
N LEU A 46 1.02 -16.76 -12.85
CA LEU A 46 1.66 -15.54 -13.37
C LEU A 46 1.65 -15.45 -14.90
N LYS A 47 1.97 -16.55 -15.60
CA LYS A 47 2.03 -16.54 -17.06
C LYS A 47 0.68 -16.19 -17.68
N SER A 48 -0.40 -16.73 -17.13
CA SER A 48 -1.76 -16.44 -17.58
C SER A 48 -2.19 -15.02 -17.20
N MET A 49 -1.88 -14.58 -15.98
CA MET A 49 -2.22 -13.24 -15.48
C MET A 49 -1.53 -12.11 -16.24
N GLN A 50 -0.33 -12.37 -16.76
CA GLN A 50 0.47 -11.42 -17.51
C GLN A 50 0.29 -11.55 -19.03
N ALA A 51 -0.67 -12.37 -19.48
CA ALA A 51 -1.03 -12.42 -20.87
C ALA A 51 -1.64 -11.07 -21.29
N HIS A 52 -1.10 -10.49 -22.36
CA HIS A 52 -1.52 -9.20 -22.87
C HIS A 52 -2.46 -9.37 -24.08
N GLY A 53 -3.46 -8.49 -24.15
CA GLY A 53 -4.34 -8.32 -25.29
C GLY A 53 -3.78 -7.32 -26.29
N GLN A 54 -4.61 -6.33 -26.63
CA GLN A 54 -4.30 -5.32 -27.64
C GLN A 54 -3.39 -4.23 -27.06
N LYS A 55 -2.63 -3.55 -27.93
CA LYS A 55 -1.88 -2.36 -27.54
C LYS A 55 -2.84 -1.25 -27.14
N LEU A 56 -2.44 -0.45 -26.15
CA LEU A 56 -3.19 0.71 -25.70
C LEU A 56 -2.85 1.94 -26.53
N GLU A 57 -3.86 2.79 -26.74
CA GLU A 57 -3.74 4.10 -27.36
C GLU A 57 -3.83 5.21 -26.30
N GLN A 58 -3.43 6.43 -26.66
CA GLN A 58 -3.35 7.55 -25.70
C GLN A 58 -4.72 7.87 -25.06
N GLN A 59 -5.80 7.69 -25.80
CA GLN A 59 -7.18 7.92 -25.34
C GLN A 59 -7.65 6.90 -24.30
N ASP A 60 -7.00 5.73 -24.23
CA ASP A 60 -7.36 4.67 -23.29
C ASP A 60 -6.74 4.91 -21.90
N LEU A 61 -5.73 5.77 -21.81
CA LEU A 61 -4.93 5.97 -20.60
C LEU A 61 -5.74 6.67 -19.51
N GLN A 62 -5.90 5.98 -18.39
CA GLN A 62 -6.56 6.52 -17.19
C GLN A 62 -5.71 6.20 -15.97
N LEU A 63 -5.72 7.12 -15.00
CA LEU A 63 -5.15 6.84 -13.69
C LEU A 63 -5.88 5.65 -13.06
N SER A 64 -5.12 4.82 -12.34
CA SER A 64 -5.60 3.59 -11.72
C SER A 64 -6.12 2.54 -12.70
N MET A 65 -5.82 2.67 -14.00
CA MET A 65 -6.09 1.61 -14.97
C MET A 65 -5.12 0.45 -14.77
N ASN A 66 -5.67 -0.76 -14.71
CA ASN A 66 -4.90 -1.99 -14.77
C ASN A 66 -4.49 -2.29 -16.21
N ILE A 67 -3.21 -2.49 -16.42
CA ILE A 67 -2.60 -2.76 -17.73
C ILE A 67 -1.63 -3.93 -17.63
N VAL A 68 -1.25 -4.48 -18.77
CA VAL A 68 -0.05 -5.31 -18.89
C VAL A 68 1.01 -4.49 -19.63
N TYR A 69 2.23 -4.48 -19.11
CA TYR A 69 3.32 -3.75 -19.75
C TYR A 69 4.62 -4.54 -19.69
N TYR A 70 5.52 -4.26 -20.64
CA TYR A 70 6.87 -4.79 -20.58
C TYR A 70 7.72 -3.96 -19.61
N SER A 71 8.10 -4.55 -18.48
CA SER A 71 8.98 -3.93 -17.50
C SER A 71 10.44 -4.11 -17.90
N LYS A 72 11.21 -3.02 -17.98
CA LYS A 72 12.65 -3.10 -18.21
C LYS A 72 13.39 -3.59 -16.97
N THR A 73 12.90 -3.22 -15.79
CA THR A 73 13.46 -3.63 -14.49
C THR A 73 13.34 -5.14 -14.31
N LEU A 74 12.17 -5.70 -14.58
CA LEU A 74 11.90 -7.13 -14.42
C LEU A 74 12.24 -7.96 -15.65
N LYS A 75 12.50 -7.31 -16.80
CA LYS A 75 12.74 -7.92 -18.11
C LYS A 75 11.64 -8.89 -18.54
N ASN A 76 10.40 -8.60 -18.18
CA ASN A 76 9.24 -9.44 -18.47
C ASN A 76 7.97 -8.59 -18.59
N PHE A 77 6.92 -9.17 -19.18
CA PHE A 77 5.57 -8.63 -19.07
C PHE A 77 5.05 -8.82 -17.65
N CYS A 78 4.44 -7.78 -17.08
CA CYS A 78 3.80 -7.83 -15.78
C CYS A 78 2.53 -6.98 -15.76
N ARG A 79 1.63 -7.26 -14.83
CA ARG A 79 0.50 -6.39 -14.56
C ARG A 79 0.97 -5.13 -13.84
N GLY A 80 0.39 -4.01 -14.24
CA GLY A 80 0.71 -2.70 -13.70
C GLY A 80 -0.51 -1.84 -13.48
N LEU A 81 -0.40 -0.91 -12.54
CA LEU A 81 -1.38 0.14 -12.29
C LEU A 81 -0.78 1.47 -12.74
N ILE A 82 -1.46 2.19 -13.64
CA ILE A 82 -1.05 3.54 -14.02
C ILE A 82 -1.25 4.47 -12.82
N TYR A 83 -0.19 5.12 -12.35
CA TYR A 83 -0.31 6.09 -11.24
C TYR A 83 0.12 7.52 -11.63
N HIS A 84 0.73 7.70 -12.81
CA HIS A 84 0.98 9.00 -13.40
C HIS A 84 0.96 8.92 -14.93
N VAL A 85 0.43 9.94 -15.60
CA VAL A 85 0.42 10.06 -17.06
C VAL A 85 1.06 11.39 -17.45
N ASP A 86 2.13 11.33 -18.25
CA ASP A 86 2.80 12.47 -18.85
C ASP A 86 2.45 12.54 -20.33
N THR A 87 1.55 13.47 -20.66
CA THR A 87 1.12 13.78 -22.03
C THR A 87 1.86 14.97 -22.65
N ALA A 88 2.77 15.62 -21.91
CA ALA A 88 3.50 16.80 -22.40
C ALA A 88 4.59 16.42 -23.41
N LYS A 89 5.08 15.19 -23.34
CA LYS A 89 6.05 14.64 -24.29
C LYS A 89 5.38 14.17 -25.57
N LYS A 90 6.05 14.40 -26.71
CA LYS A 90 5.65 13.91 -28.05
C LYS A 90 5.36 12.40 -28.08
N ASN A 91 6.00 11.65 -27.17
CA ASN A 91 5.70 10.27 -26.87
C ASN A 91 5.09 10.21 -25.47
N CYS A 92 3.79 9.92 -25.36
CA CYS A 92 3.13 9.77 -24.08
C CYS A 92 3.84 8.69 -23.22
N THR A 93 4.11 9.02 -21.97
CA THR A 93 4.72 8.10 -21.01
C THR A 93 3.90 8.03 -19.73
N CYS A 94 3.86 6.86 -19.10
CA CYS A 94 3.23 6.70 -17.79
C CYS A 94 4.23 6.21 -16.77
N ASP A 95 4.02 6.57 -15.51
CA ASP A 95 4.63 5.83 -14.43
C ASP A 95 3.67 4.72 -13.97
N ILE A 96 4.24 3.52 -13.78
CA ILE A 96 3.47 2.30 -13.54
C ILE A 96 3.96 1.63 -12.26
N TYR A 97 3.02 1.23 -11.41
CA TYR A 97 3.29 0.38 -10.26
C TYR A 97 3.04 -1.08 -10.63
N ALA A 98 4.06 -1.94 -10.59
CA ALA A 98 3.94 -3.36 -10.91
C ALA A 98 3.24 -4.10 -9.76
N ILE A 99 1.92 -4.25 -9.83
CA ILE A 99 1.06 -4.71 -8.73
C ILE A 99 1.37 -6.13 -8.22
N ASP A 100 2.06 -6.94 -9.02
CA ASP A 100 2.45 -8.32 -8.65
C ASP A 100 3.90 -8.44 -8.18
N TYR A 101 4.65 -7.32 -8.18
CA TYR A 101 6.07 -7.28 -7.85
C TYR A 101 6.44 -6.19 -6.84
N GLY A 102 5.67 -5.10 -6.77
CA GLY A 102 5.87 -3.99 -5.83
C GLY A 102 6.88 -2.93 -6.27
N CYS A 103 7.44 -3.03 -7.48
CA CYS A 103 8.33 -2.01 -8.03
C CYS A 103 7.57 -0.93 -8.80
N VAL A 104 8.11 0.29 -8.77
CA VAL A 104 7.65 1.43 -9.55
C VAL A 104 8.57 1.62 -10.74
N GLU A 105 8.01 1.71 -11.95
CA GLU A 105 8.75 2.01 -13.17
C GLU A 105 8.30 3.35 -13.75
N LYS A 106 9.25 4.28 -13.89
CA LYS A 106 8.98 5.63 -14.35
C LYS A 106 9.13 5.75 -15.86
N SER A 107 8.34 6.66 -16.46
CA SER A 107 8.43 7.03 -17.86
C SER A 107 8.35 5.84 -18.83
N VAL A 108 7.47 4.88 -18.54
CA VAL A 108 7.18 3.76 -19.44
C VAL A 108 6.49 4.30 -20.68
N SER A 109 6.98 3.90 -21.86
CA SER A 109 6.43 4.35 -23.14
C SER A 109 5.12 3.62 -23.46
N LEU A 110 4.13 4.35 -23.99
CA LEU A 110 2.85 3.81 -24.43
C LEU A 110 2.99 2.56 -25.33
N LYS A 111 4.03 2.52 -26.18
CA LYS A 111 4.31 1.38 -27.08
C LYS A 111 4.53 0.03 -26.37
N ASN A 112 4.81 0.07 -25.07
CA ASN A 112 5.06 -1.09 -24.22
C ASN A 112 3.84 -1.45 -23.34
N MET A 113 2.69 -0.80 -23.54
CA MET A 113 1.48 -0.98 -22.73
C MET A 113 0.37 -1.65 -23.53
N TYR A 114 -0.35 -2.55 -22.86
CA TYR A 114 -1.35 -3.42 -23.46
C TYR A 114 -2.53 -3.60 -22.50
N SER A 115 -3.71 -3.87 -23.05
CA SER A 115 -4.83 -4.32 -22.26
C SER A 115 -4.55 -5.70 -21.64
N PRO A 116 -5.02 -6.00 -20.43
CA PRO A 116 -4.96 -7.35 -19.89
C PRO A 116 -5.82 -8.31 -20.72
N LEU A 117 -5.34 -9.54 -20.96
CA LEU A 117 -6.14 -10.58 -21.63
C LEU A 117 -7.20 -11.18 -20.70
N LEU A 118 -6.86 -11.36 -19.42
CA LEU A 118 -7.80 -11.76 -18.38
C LEU A 118 -8.45 -10.50 -17.79
N GLU A 119 -9.78 -10.47 -17.80
CA GLU A 119 -10.59 -9.33 -17.36
C GLU A 119 -10.43 -8.99 -15.86
N GLN A 120 -10.99 -7.83 -15.50
CA GLN A 120 -10.91 -7.15 -14.21
C GLN A 120 -11.37 -8.02 -13.03
N GLY A 121 -10.69 -7.90 -11.90
CA GLY A 121 -11.09 -8.55 -10.63
C GLY A 121 -9.96 -9.31 -9.92
N LEU A 122 -8.88 -9.64 -10.63
CA LEU A 122 -7.71 -10.29 -10.02
C LEU A 122 -6.94 -9.31 -9.12
N PRO A 123 -6.79 -9.60 -7.81
CA PRO A 123 -6.15 -8.67 -6.90
C PRO A 123 -4.64 -8.59 -7.14
N PRO A 124 -3.98 -7.51 -6.67
CA PRO A 124 -2.53 -7.42 -6.59
C PRO A 124 -1.94 -8.61 -5.82
N LEU A 125 -0.85 -9.19 -6.32
CA LEU A 125 -0.20 -10.33 -5.66
C LEU A 125 1.01 -9.94 -4.79
N ALA A 126 1.56 -8.73 -4.97
CA ALA A 126 2.66 -8.27 -4.14
C ALA A 126 2.15 -7.73 -2.80
N THR A 127 2.72 -8.23 -1.72
CA THR A 127 2.46 -7.79 -0.36
C THR A 127 3.64 -6.99 0.16
N HIS A 128 3.38 -5.79 0.66
CA HIS A 128 4.41 -4.93 1.24
C HIS A 128 4.80 -5.43 2.63
N CYS A 129 6.08 -5.42 2.94
CA CYS A 129 6.65 -5.99 4.16
C CYS A 129 7.78 -5.12 4.74
N GLN A 130 8.02 -5.32 6.04
CA GLN A 130 9.22 -4.92 6.76
C GLN A 130 9.76 -6.08 7.59
N LEU A 131 11.07 -6.14 7.76
CA LEU A 131 11.70 -7.10 8.66
C LEU A 131 11.39 -6.74 10.10
N ALA A 132 10.99 -7.73 10.88
CA ALA A 132 10.88 -7.63 12.33
C ALA A 132 12.28 -7.46 12.95
N ASN A 133 12.35 -6.71 14.05
CA ASN A 133 13.57 -6.54 14.85
C ASN A 133 14.81 -6.09 14.06
N CYS A 134 14.65 -5.31 12.99
CA CYS A 134 15.74 -4.86 12.14
C CYS A 134 15.75 -3.33 12.07
N GLU A 135 16.81 -2.67 12.55
CA GLU A 135 16.89 -1.21 12.54
C GLU A 135 18.16 -0.71 11.84
N PRO A 136 18.09 0.44 11.14
CA PRO A 136 19.26 1.05 10.54
C PRO A 136 20.15 1.67 11.62
N LYS A 137 21.47 1.43 11.52
CA LYS A 137 22.46 1.91 12.51
C LYS A 137 22.45 3.41 12.76
N ASN A 138 22.09 4.21 11.76
CA ASN A 138 22.10 5.68 11.82
C ASN A 138 20.73 6.27 11.45
N GLY A 139 19.64 5.54 11.70
CA GLY A 139 18.28 5.98 11.37
C GLY A 139 17.89 5.91 9.88
N LEU A 140 18.86 5.68 8.98
CA LEU A 140 18.64 5.57 7.53
C LEU A 140 19.35 4.33 6.96
N TRP A 141 18.67 3.65 6.04
CA TRP A 141 19.24 2.57 5.22
C TRP A 141 20.07 3.17 4.08
N LYS A 142 21.33 2.76 3.94
CA LYS A 142 22.17 3.14 2.80
C LYS A 142 22.25 1.96 1.82
N ASP A 143 22.80 2.22 0.64
CA ASP A 143 22.84 1.24 -0.46
C ASP A 143 23.55 -0.06 -0.06
N LYS A 144 24.63 0.03 0.74
CA LYS A 144 25.35 -1.16 1.20
C LYS A 144 24.50 -2.09 2.08
N GLU A 145 23.62 -1.54 2.93
CA GLU A 145 22.72 -2.35 3.76
C GLU A 145 21.62 -2.99 2.90
N ILE A 146 21.13 -2.26 1.90
CA ILE A 146 20.13 -2.75 0.94
C ILE A 146 20.72 -3.88 0.09
N ASP A 147 21.96 -3.72 -0.38
CA ASP A 147 22.66 -4.71 -1.18
C ASP A 147 23.04 -5.96 -0.37
N ALA A 148 23.39 -5.80 0.91
CA ALA A 148 23.57 -6.92 1.82
C ALA A 148 22.27 -7.74 1.95
N MET A 149 21.12 -7.09 2.12
CA MET A 149 19.83 -7.78 2.19
C MET A 149 19.53 -8.54 0.88
N LYS A 150 19.75 -7.92 -0.28
CA LYS A 150 19.62 -8.59 -1.59
C LYS A 150 20.53 -9.82 -1.68
N CYS A 151 21.75 -9.72 -1.17
CA CYS A 151 22.71 -10.82 -1.16
C CYS A 151 22.24 -11.99 -0.27
N TYR A 152 21.79 -11.72 0.96
CA TYR A 152 21.30 -12.75 1.87
C TYR A 152 20.04 -13.44 1.36
N ILE A 153 19.10 -12.68 0.80
CA ILE A 153 17.85 -13.24 0.27
C ILE A 153 18.10 -14.06 -1.00
N GLY A 154 18.95 -13.56 -1.90
CA GLY A 154 19.27 -14.23 -3.15
C GLY A 154 18.05 -14.39 -4.07
N THR A 155 17.98 -15.53 -4.75
CA THR A 155 16.89 -15.89 -5.69
C THR A 155 16.06 -17.08 -5.22
N GLU A 156 16.35 -17.62 -4.04
CA GLU A 156 15.60 -18.72 -3.47
C GLU A 156 14.28 -18.25 -2.86
N LYS A 157 13.35 -19.19 -2.66
CA LYS A 157 12.13 -18.90 -1.90
C LYS A 157 12.48 -18.73 -0.42
N ALA A 158 11.77 -17.85 0.26
CA ALA A 158 11.89 -17.64 1.69
C ALA A 158 10.62 -18.11 2.41
N LYS A 159 10.78 -18.63 3.63
CA LYS A 159 9.68 -18.81 4.57
C LYS A 159 9.45 -17.48 5.29
N LEU A 160 8.25 -16.94 5.14
CA LEU A 160 7.79 -15.74 5.80
C LEU A 160 6.97 -16.13 7.03
N ILE A 161 7.25 -15.50 8.18
CA ILE A 161 6.45 -15.61 9.39
C ILE A 161 5.91 -14.23 9.76
N VAL A 162 4.59 -14.10 9.87
CA VAL A 162 3.96 -12.82 10.21
C VAL A 162 4.05 -12.57 11.71
N LYS A 163 4.75 -11.51 12.13
CA LYS A 163 4.83 -11.07 13.53
C LYS A 163 3.86 -9.97 13.89
N GLY A 164 3.48 -9.19 12.89
CA GLY A 164 2.50 -8.14 13.00
C GLY A 164 2.02 -7.70 11.64
N LYS A 165 0.97 -6.90 11.61
CA LYS A 165 0.48 -6.28 10.39
C LYS A 165 0.05 -4.85 10.70
N THR A 166 0.39 -3.95 9.78
CA THR A 166 -0.14 -2.59 9.72
C THR A 166 -1.18 -2.52 8.61
N CYS A 167 -1.79 -1.37 8.36
CA CYS A 167 -2.69 -1.24 7.22
C CYS A 167 -1.95 -1.22 5.87
N LEU A 168 -0.67 -0.85 5.87
CA LEU A 168 0.15 -0.69 4.67
C LEU A 168 1.05 -1.89 4.39
N LYS A 169 1.55 -2.56 5.43
CA LYS A 169 2.56 -3.62 5.32
C LYS A 169 2.52 -4.64 6.43
N LEU A 170 3.07 -5.82 6.16
CA LEU A 170 3.33 -6.86 7.14
C LEU A 170 4.66 -6.62 7.86
N ILE A 171 4.72 -6.99 9.13
CA ILE A 171 5.95 -7.07 9.93
C ILE A 171 6.30 -8.54 10.02
N VAL A 172 7.47 -8.92 9.48
CA VAL A 172 7.75 -10.33 9.21
C VAL A 172 9.16 -10.73 9.60
N GLU A 173 9.31 -11.99 10.01
CA GLU A 173 10.61 -12.67 9.93
C GLU A 173 10.70 -13.38 8.57
N LEU A 174 11.89 -13.38 7.98
CA LEU A 174 12.20 -14.09 6.75
C LEU A 174 13.32 -15.08 7.00
N PHE A 175 13.09 -16.32 6.60
CA PHE A 175 14.06 -17.41 6.67
C PHE A 175 14.28 -18.00 5.28
N ASN A 176 15.52 -18.28 4.95
CA ASN A 176 15.88 -19.01 3.74
C ASN A 176 16.95 -20.04 4.09
N SER A 177 17.91 -20.33 3.20
CA SER A 177 19.00 -21.26 3.49
C SER A 177 20.08 -20.66 4.41
N CYS A 178 19.97 -19.39 4.80
CA CYS A 178 20.84 -18.79 5.82
C CYS A 178 20.67 -19.51 7.18
N PRO A 179 21.72 -19.49 8.04
CA PRO A 179 21.67 -20.15 9.35
C PRO A 179 20.65 -19.51 10.31
N ASP A 180 20.40 -18.21 10.15
CA ASP A 180 19.44 -17.43 10.93
C ASP A 180 18.50 -16.64 10.00
N ASP A 181 17.49 -15.98 10.58
CA ASP A 181 16.62 -15.09 9.83
C ASP A 181 17.39 -13.90 9.24
N ILE A 182 16.85 -13.32 8.15
CA ILE A 182 17.53 -12.27 7.40
C ILE A 182 17.86 -11.03 8.26
N ALA A 183 17.03 -10.67 9.24
CA ALA A 183 17.30 -9.53 10.11
C ALA A 183 18.49 -9.80 11.03
N THR A 184 18.55 -11.00 11.60
CA THR A 184 19.70 -11.48 12.39
C THR A 184 20.97 -11.53 11.56
N MET A 185 20.91 -12.05 10.33
CA MET A 185 22.05 -12.08 9.42
C MET A 185 22.61 -10.68 9.13
N LEU A 186 21.73 -9.71 8.87
CA LEU A 186 22.11 -8.31 8.67
C LEU A 186 22.75 -7.70 9.93
N ALA A 187 22.27 -8.05 11.12
CA ALA A 187 22.79 -7.52 12.37
C ALA A 187 24.16 -8.09 12.71
N LEU A 188 24.32 -9.43 12.62
CA LEU A 188 25.57 -10.14 12.89
C LEU A 188 26.72 -9.69 12.00
N THR A 189 26.41 -9.32 10.76
CA THR A 189 27.40 -8.82 9.79
C THR A 189 27.56 -7.31 9.78
N GLY A 190 26.85 -6.62 10.68
CA GLY A 190 27.03 -5.20 10.92
C GLY A 190 26.39 -4.29 9.88
N TYR A 191 25.37 -4.75 9.16
CA TYR A 191 24.53 -3.90 8.29
C TYR A 191 23.32 -3.32 9.03
N SER A 192 22.83 -3.97 10.08
CA SER A 192 21.73 -3.46 10.91
C SER A 192 22.06 -3.59 12.41
N THR A 193 21.11 -3.18 13.24
CA THR A 193 21.05 -3.53 14.66
C THR A 193 19.75 -4.27 14.93
N LEU A 194 19.79 -5.23 15.86
CA LEU A 194 18.55 -5.81 16.37
C LEU A 194 17.85 -4.78 17.26
N GLY A 195 16.63 -4.42 16.87
CA GLY A 195 15.79 -3.49 17.63
C GLY A 195 14.67 -4.24 18.35
N TYR A 196 14.61 -4.11 19.67
CA TYR A 196 13.44 -4.51 20.44
C TYR A 196 12.39 -3.39 20.32
N ASN A 197 11.30 -3.64 19.60
CA ASN A 197 10.17 -2.73 19.61
C ASN A 197 9.31 -3.07 20.84
N GLU A 198 9.55 -2.41 21.99
CA GLU A 198 8.79 -2.64 23.23
C GLU A 198 7.28 -2.31 23.14
N ASN A 199 6.73 -1.95 21.97
CA ASN A 199 5.36 -1.47 21.84
C ASN A 199 4.41 -2.33 21.00
N VAL A 200 4.68 -3.64 20.82
CA VAL A 200 3.70 -4.54 20.18
C VAL A 200 3.34 -5.75 21.05
N PHE A 201 3.15 -5.51 22.35
CA PHE A 201 2.28 -6.37 23.16
C PHE A 201 0.94 -5.68 23.36
N SER A 202 -0.05 -6.14 22.60
CA SER A 202 -1.33 -6.63 23.15
C SER A 202 -1.88 -5.86 24.34
N ARG A 203 -2.21 -4.59 24.16
CA ARG A 203 -3.39 -4.02 24.81
C ARG A 203 -4.42 -3.87 23.73
N ILE A 204 -5.23 -4.91 23.52
CA ILE A 204 -6.60 -4.66 23.05
C ILE A 204 -7.20 -3.88 24.23
N PRO A 205 -7.39 -2.55 24.13
CA PRO A 205 -8.22 -1.88 25.12
C PRO A 205 -9.59 -2.52 24.95
N ASN A 206 -10.20 -2.94 26.05
CA ASN A 206 -11.64 -3.13 26.05
C ASN A 206 -12.22 -1.79 25.60
N PHE A 207 -12.60 -1.67 24.32
CA PHE A 207 -13.11 -0.44 23.75
C PHE A 207 -14.48 -0.17 24.39
N LYS A 208 -14.48 0.48 25.54
CA LYS A 208 -15.48 1.51 25.75
C LYS A 208 -15.31 2.46 24.58
N GLN A 209 -16.37 2.62 23.78
CA GLN A 209 -16.41 3.60 22.70
C GLN A 209 -16.08 4.98 23.29
N GLU A 210 -14.81 5.37 23.26
CA GLU A 210 -14.44 6.76 23.46
C GLU A 210 -14.92 7.50 22.23
N LYS A 211 -15.91 8.36 22.46
CA LYS A 211 -16.47 9.24 21.45
C LYS A 211 -15.41 10.26 21.05
N HIS A 212 -14.64 9.97 20.01
CA HIS A 212 -13.79 10.96 19.38
C HIS A 212 -14.64 11.80 18.42
N TYR A 213 -15.11 12.95 18.92
CA TYR A 213 -15.59 14.04 18.07
C TYR A 213 -14.38 14.84 17.59
N TYR A 214 -14.31 15.13 16.29
CA TYR A 214 -13.34 16.06 15.72
C TYR A 214 -13.47 17.41 16.42
N THR A 215 -12.35 17.94 16.93
CA THR A 215 -12.29 19.29 17.49
C THR A 215 -11.57 20.18 16.50
N TYR A 216 -12.28 21.16 15.94
CA TYR A 216 -11.65 22.22 15.16
C TYR A 216 -10.76 23.07 16.10
N PRO A 217 -9.45 23.15 15.87
CA PRO A 217 -8.61 24.05 16.65
C PRO A 217 -9.06 25.48 16.37
N LYS A 218 -9.40 26.23 17.43
CA LYS A 218 -9.63 27.67 17.32
C LYS A 218 -8.28 28.33 17.02
N ILE A 219 -8.19 29.01 15.90
CA ILE A 219 -7.01 29.78 15.48
C ILE A 219 -7.38 31.25 15.61
N GLU A 220 -6.56 32.03 16.32
CA GLU A 220 -6.78 33.45 16.50
C GLU A 220 -6.00 34.28 15.47
N PRO A 221 -6.53 35.45 15.04
CA PRO A 221 -5.79 36.34 14.16
C PRO A 221 -4.43 36.71 14.73
N GLY A 222 -3.38 36.58 13.93
CA GLY A 222 -2.00 36.86 14.33
C GLY A 222 -1.20 35.62 14.78
N ASN A 223 -1.83 34.45 14.92
CA ASN A 223 -1.06 33.22 15.13
C ASN A 223 -0.26 32.84 13.88
N VAL A 224 1.02 32.51 14.08
CA VAL A 224 1.86 31.91 13.06
C VAL A 224 1.82 30.40 13.24
N LEU A 225 1.36 29.68 12.21
CA LEU A 225 1.25 28.23 12.22
C LEU A 225 2.31 27.63 11.30
N HIS A 226 3.02 26.61 11.79
CA HIS A 226 3.86 25.79 10.94
C HIS A 226 3.01 24.71 10.29
N VAL A 227 2.79 24.86 8.99
CA VAL A 227 1.84 24.03 8.24
C VAL A 227 2.46 23.45 6.98
N ARG A 228 1.89 22.35 6.51
CA ARG A 228 2.11 21.79 5.18
C ARG A 228 0.85 21.92 4.36
N THR A 229 1.00 22.26 3.08
CA THR A 229 -0.10 22.26 2.13
C THR A 229 -0.54 20.83 1.85
N GLN A 230 -1.84 20.56 1.98
CA GLN A 230 -2.44 19.24 1.70
C GLN A 230 -3.06 19.20 0.31
N SER A 231 -3.87 20.21 -0.01
CA SER A 231 -4.54 20.34 -1.29
C SER A 231 -4.97 21.78 -1.50
N GLY A 232 -5.38 22.13 -2.72
CA GLY A 232 -5.94 23.44 -3.01
C GLY A 232 -6.29 23.58 -4.47
N LYS A 233 -7.30 24.40 -4.74
CA LYS A 233 -7.72 24.76 -6.09
C LYS A 233 -7.02 26.03 -6.56
N ASP A 234 -6.87 26.98 -5.65
CA ASP A 234 -6.29 28.31 -5.87
C ASP A 234 -5.83 28.91 -4.54
N LEU A 235 -5.32 30.15 -4.57
CA LEU A 235 -4.77 30.84 -3.40
C LEU A 235 -5.85 31.26 -2.39
N ASP A 236 -7.12 31.26 -2.78
CA ASP A 236 -8.24 31.57 -1.88
C ASP A 236 -8.88 30.29 -1.32
N ASN A 237 -8.61 29.14 -1.94
CA ASN A 237 -9.24 27.85 -1.62
C ASN A 237 -8.19 26.73 -1.53
N PHE A 238 -7.50 26.67 -0.39
CA PHE A 238 -6.53 25.64 -0.10
C PHE A 238 -6.66 25.12 1.34
N TYR A 239 -6.14 23.91 1.54
CA TYR A 239 -6.15 23.19 2.80
C TYR A 239 -4.72 22.94 3.25
N VAL A 240 -4.48 23.19 4.52
CA VAL A 240 -3.19 22.95 5.17
C VAL A 240 -3.40 22.12 6.43
N ALA A 241 -2.40 21.34 6.82
CA ALA A 241 -2.36 20.68 8.12
C ALA A 241 -1.18 21.23 8.92
N LYS A 242 -1.35 21.38 10.23
CA LYS A 242 -0.20 21.63 11.12
C LYS A 242 0.76 20.46 11.05
N VAL A 243 2.05 20.74 11.04
CA VAL A 243 3.09 19.73 10.86
C VAL A 243 3.00 18.64 11.94
N ASP A 244 2.84 19.02 13.21
CA ASP A 244 2.80 18.08 14.33
C ASP A 244 1.54 17.19 14.29
N GLU A 245 0.36 17.79 14.06
CA GLU A 245 -0.91 17.07 13.92
C GLU A 245 -0.91 16.12 12.72
N TYR A 246 -0.21 16.49 11.63
CA TYR A 246 -0.05 15.61 10.49
C TYR A 246 0.79 14.37 10.82
N TYR A 247 1.88 14.52 11.58
CA TYR A 247 2.65 13.36 12.02
C TYR A 247 1.84 12.45 12.95
N ASP A 248 1.06 13.03 13.85
CA ASP A 248 0.12 12.27 14.69
C ASP A 248 -0.91 11.52 13.85
N TYR A 249 -1.48 12.16 12.82
CA TYR A 249 -2.35 11.49 11.86
C TYR A 249 -1.65 10.33 11.16
N ILE A 250 -0.44 10.52 10.63
CA ILE A 250 0.31 9.46 9.95
C ILE A 250 0.60 8.29 10.88
N ASN A 251 0.94 8.55 12.14
CA ASN A 251 1.16 7.52 13.14
C ASN A 251 -0.13 6.75 13.48
N ASN A 252 -1.27 7.44 13.46
CA ASN A 252 -2.57 6.88 13.83
C ASN A 252 -3.42 6.37 12.66
N VAL A 253 -3.00 6.57 11.41
CA VAL A 253 -3.75 6.14 10.22
C VAL A 253 -4.01 4.62 10.24
N ASN A 254 -3.08 3.86 10.82
CA ASN A 254 -3.19 2.42 11.02
C ASN A 254 -4.38 2.04 11.90
N ASN A 255 -4.63 2.82 12.96
CA ASN A 255 -5.72 2.58 13.90
C ASN A 255 -7.07 2.83 13.22
N LEU A 256 -7.19 3.96 12.50
CA LEU A 256 -8.38 4.26 11.71
C LEU A 256 -8.70 3.12 10.75
N LEU A 257 -7.71 2.66 9.99
CA LEU A 257 -7.88 1.59 9.01
C LEU A 257 -8.32 0.26 9.63
N ALA A 258 -7.82 -0.07 10.83
CA ALA A 258 -8.25 -1.26 11.56
C ALA A 258 -9.73 -1.16 11.99
N TYR A 259 -10.16 -0.02 12.55
CA TYR A 259 -11.56 0.18 12.93
C TYR A 259 -12.48 0.21 11.71
N SER A 260 -12.08 0.88 10.64
CA SER A 260 -12.91 1.03 9.44
C SER A 260 -13.16 -0.31 8.72
N LYS A 261 -12.21 -1.25 8.78
CA LYS A 261 -12.40 -2.61 8.21
C LYS A 261 -13.33 -3.49 9.05
N GLN A 262 -13.40 -3.26 10.36
CA GLN A 262 -14.27 -4.00 11.28
C GLN A 262 -15.65 -3.35 11.45
N ALA A 263 -15.75 -2.06 11.09
CA ALA A 263 -16.99 -1.31 11.18
C ALA A 263 -18.02 -1.81 10.16
N GLN A 264 -19.27 -1.83 10.58
CA GLN A 264 -20.39 -2.09 9.68
C GLN A 264 -20.49 -0.95 8.65
N SER A 265 -20.62 -1.30 7.37
CA SER A 265 -20.86 -0.33 6.31
C SER A 265 -22.08 0.53 6.63
N LEU A 266 -21.95 1.83 6.35
CA LEU A 266 -23.04 2.77 6.56
C LEU A 266 -24.19 2.45 5.59
N ARG A 267 -25.37 2.16 6.13
CA ARG A 267 -26.56 1.91 5.33
C ARG A 267 -27.12 3.23 4.78
N PRO A 268 -27.73 3.25 3.59
CA PRO A 268 -28.30 4.47 3.01
C PRO A 268 -29.25 5.22 3.94
N GLU A 269 -30.10 4.51 4.68
CA GLU A 269 -31.03 5.08 5.66
C GLU A 269 -30.34 5.78 6.85
N ASP A 270 -29.09 5.42 7.11
CA ASP A 270 -28.27 5.97 8.18
C ASP A 270 -27.38 7.14 7.70
N MET A 271 -27.37 7.45 6.40
CA MET A 271 -26.68 8.60 5.84
C MET A 271 -27.38 9.90 6.27
N LYS A 272 -26.65 10.77 6.95
CA LYS A 272 -27.14 12.09 7.39
C LYS A 272 -26.07 13.13 7.12
N GLU A 273 -26.47 14.32 6.67
CA GLU A 273 -25.54 15.44 6.57
C GLU A 273 -24.91 15.73 7.95
N ASN A 274 -23.65 16.16 7.92
CA ASN A 274 -22.76 16.33 9.07
C ASN A 274 -22.43 15.05 9.86
N LYS A 275 -22.82 13.87 9.37
CA LYS A 275 -22.42 12.61 9.98
C LYS A 275 -20.95 12.33 9.68
N ALA A 276 -20.18 12.10 10.74
CA ALA A 276 -18.83 11.58 10.66
C ALA A 276 -18.84 10.14 10.15
N ILE A 277 -17.97 9.86 9.20
CA ILE A 277 -17.82 8.55 8.56
C ILE A 277 -16.35 8.25 8.35
N SER A 278 -16.06 6.97 8.10
CA SER A 278 -14.85 6.62 7.38
C SER A 278 -15.23 6.27 5.94
N VAL A 279 -14.49 6.82 4.98
CA VAL A 279 -14.75 6.64 3.54
C VAL A 279 -13.54 5.98 2.90
N PHE A 280 -13.76 4.92 2.13
CA PHE A 280 -12.70 4.34 1.32
C PHE A 280 -12.40 5.28 0.15
N VAL A 281 -11.16 5.72 0.02
CA VAL A 281 -10.69 6.62 -1.03
C VAL A 281 -9.89 5.79 -2.05
N PRO A 282 -10.47 5.46 -3.23
CA PRO A 282 -9.83 4.55 -4.17
C PRO A 282 -8.49 5.06 -4.68
N GLN A 283 -8.32 6.38 -4.81
CA GLN A 283 -7.05 6.98 -5.26
C GLN A 283 -5.88 6.62 -4.35
N PHE A 284 -6.13 6.41 -3.05
CA PHE A 284 -5.11 6.12 -2.04
C PHE A 284 -5.17 4.67 -1.54
N LEU A 285 -6.13 3.87 -2.01
CA LEU A 285 -6.40 2.52 -1.55
C LEU A 285 -6.51 2.41 -0.02
N ARG A 286 -7.04 3.46 0.63
CA ARG A 286 -7.17 3.54 2.10
C ARG A 286 -8.47 4.20 2.51
N TYR A 287 -8.93 3.86 3.70
CA TYR A 287 -9.98 4.58 4.41
C TYR A 287 -9.44 5.88 5.00
N GLU A 288 -10.22 6.96 4.81
CA GLU A 288 -9.99 8.27 5.39
C GLU A 288 -11.13 8.66 6.31
N ARG A 289 -10.89 9.63 7.19
CA ARG A 289 -11.94 10.29 7.94
C ARG A 289 -12.64 11.30 7.06
N GLY A 290 -13.97 11.32 7.14
CA GLY A 290 -14.76 12.29 6.38
C GLY A 290 -16.07 12.65 7.06
N ILE A 291 -16.66 13.75 6.58
CA ILE A 291 -17.96 14.22 6.98
C ILE A 291 -18.86 14.29 5.76
N ILE A 292 -20.07 13.74 5.85
CA ILE A 292 -21.08 13.88 4.80
C ILE A 292 -21.50 15.35 4.74
N GLN A 293 -21.12 16.06 3.68
CA GLN A 293 -21.54 17.45 3.47
C GLN A 293 -22.95 17.52 2.89
N LYS A 294 -23.25 16.66 1.92
CA LYS A 294 -24.52 16.67 1.21
C LYS A 294 -24.89 15.29 0.73
N ILE A 295 -26.16 14.94 0.88
CA ILE A 295 -26.71 13.71 0.31
C ILE A 295 -27.37 14.06 -1.02
N THR A 296 -27.03 13.33 -2.08
CA THR A 296 -27.65 13.54 -3.39
C THR A 296 -28.85 12.63 -3.56
N VAL A 297 -29.97 13.19 -4.03
CA VAL A 297 -31.33 12.65 -3.85
C VAL A 297 -31.63 11.41 -4.72
N SER A 298 -30.83 11.10 -5.74
CA SER A 298 -30.96 9.85 -6.50
C SER A 298 -30.02 8.77 -5.95
N GLU A 299 -30.38 8.32 -4.75
CA GLU A 299 -30.00 7.06 -4.08
C GLU A 299 -28.50 6.71 -3.99
N GLU A 300 -27.99 6.77 -2.74
CA GLU A 300 -26.74 6.16 -2.24
C GLU A 300 -25.42 6.93 -2.44
N LYS A 301 -25.47 8.19 -2.89
CA LYS A 301 -24.25 9.01 -3.00
C LYS A 301 -24.26 10.19 -2.03
N ALA A 302 -23.11 10.37 -1.38
CA ALA A 302 -22.82 11.54 -0.54
C ALA A 302 -21.60 12.28 -1.08
N LEU A 303 -21.68 13.60 -1.04
CA LEU A 303 -20.49 14.43 -1.06
C LEU A 303 -19.84 14.36 0.31
N VAL A 304 -18.60 13.91 0.36
CA VAL A 304 -17.83 13.73 1.59
C VAL A 304 -16.65 14.70 1.59
N GLN A 305 -16.52 15.48 2.66
CA GLN A 305 -15.32 16.26 2.92
C GLN A 305 -14.36 15.42 3.75
N LEU A 306 -13.15 15.19 3.23
CA LEU A 306 -12.07 14.61 4.01
C LEU A 306 -11.55 15.64 5.02
N VAL A 307 -11.22 15.20 6.23
CA VAL A 307 -10.91 16.09 7.36
C VAL A 307 -9.45 16.05 7.81
N ASP A 308 -8.61 15.26 7.14
CA ASP A 308 -7.19 15.02 7.44
C ASP A 308 -6.25 15.53 6.34
#